data_AF-A0A967D864-F1
#
_entry.id   AF-A0A967D864-F1
#
_cell.length_a   1.000
_cell.length_b   1.000
_cell.length_c   1.000
_cell.angle_alpha   90.00
_cell.angle_beta   90.00
_cell.angle_gamma   90.00
#
_symmetry.space_group_name_H-M   'P 1'
#
loop_
_entity.id
_entity.type
_entity.pdbx_description
1 polymer ?
#
loop_
_entity_poly.entity_id
_entity_poly.type
_entity_poly.pdbx_seq_one_letter_code
_entity_poly.pdbx_strand_id
1 'polypeptide(L)'
;MAGERAVAFADDNALVDREAAYRAGIGWFGKNANLLVPGAGSYFVLGSIITTAMYEPSQPVDDGCGSCTRCLDGCPTGAIVAPGVIDARRCLAWLLQKSGTFPTEMRAA
;
A
#
# COMPACT_ATOMS: atom_id res chain seq x y z
N MET A 1 -9.77 26.73 25.85
CA MET A 1 -10.83 25.72 25.68
C MET A 1 -10.15 24.48 25.13
N ALA A 2 -10.13 23.36 25.87
CA ALA A 2 -9.37 22.19 25.46
C ALA A 2 -10.15 21.43 24.38
N GLY A 3 -9.86 21.74 23.12
CA GLY A 3 -10.35 20.96 21.97
C GLY A 3 -9.49 19.73 21.73
N GLU A 4 -10.00 18.81 20.90
CA GLU A 4 -9.24 17.66 20.44
C GLU A 4 -8.03 18.10 19.62
N ARG A 5 -6.90 17.41 19.77
CA ARG A 5 -5.67 17.67 19.02
C ARG A 5 -5.58 16.71 17.84
N ALA A 6 -5.13 17.19 16.68
CA ALA A 6 -4.95 16.37 15.49
C ALA A 6 -3.69 16.75 14.72
N VAL A 7 -3.08 15.77 14.05
CA VAL A 7 -1.97 15.95 13.10
C VAL A 7 -2.25 15.09 11.86
N ALA A 8 -2.07 15.68 10.67
CA ALA A 8 -2.26 15.01 9.40
C ALA A 8 -0.92 14.52 8.83
N PHE A 9 -0.94 13.33 8.22
CA PHE A 9 0.21 12.71 7.57
C PHE A 9 -0.18 12.16 6.18
N ALA A 10 0.80 12.11 5.29
CA ALA A 10 0.73 11.40 4.03
C ALA A 10 2.15 10.96 3.62
N ASP A 11 2.36 9.66 3.40
CA ASP A 11 3.59 9.02 2.90
C ASP A 11 4.84 9.17 3.79
N ASP A 12 5.31 10.40 4.03
CA ASP A 12 6.50 10.70 4.84
C ASP A 12 6.15 10.77 6.33
N ASN A 13 6.01 9.60 6.94
CA ASN A 13 5.71 9.47 8.37
C ASN A 13 6.17 8.11 8.93
N ALA A 14 6.01 7.91 10.23
CA ALA A 14 6.40 6.67 10.92
C ALA A 14 5.30 5.59 10.93
N LEU A 15 4.15 5.83 10.31
CA LEU A 15 3.04 4.90 10.18
C LEU A 15 3.13 4.12 8.87
N VAL A 16 2.42 3.00 8.82
CA VAL A 16 2.13 2.31 7.58
C VAL A 16 0.76 2.75 7.10
N ASP A 17 0.70 3.72 6.20
CA ASP A 17 -0.58 4.31 5.73
C ASP A 17 -1.56 3.26 5.19
N ARG A 18 -1.05 2.22 4.53
CA ARG A 18 -1.88 1.10 4.04
C ARG A 18 -2.52 0.30 5.18
N GLU A 19 -1.81 0.09 6.28
CA GLU A 19 -2.31 -0.61 7.46
C GLU A 19 -3.36 0.24 8.19
N ALA A 20 -3.12 1.55 8.32
CA ALA A 20 -4.10 2.47 8.88
C ALA A 20 -5.40 2.46 8.07
N ALA A 21 -5.30 2.47 6.73
CA ALA A 21 -6.45 2.42 5.85
C ALA A 21 -7.20 1.06 5.89
N TYR A 22 -6.47 -0.06 5.96
CA TYR A 22 -7.07 -1.39 6.15
C TYR A 22 -7.86 -1.47 7.46
N ARG A 23 -7.26 -1.05 8.58
CA ARG A 23 -7.92 -1.00 9.90
C ARG A 23 -9.10 -0.02 9.94
N ALA A 24 -9.07 1.03 9.14
CA ALA A 24 -10.17 1.98 8.98
C ALA A 24 -11.32 1.45 8.10
N GLY A 25 -11.21 0.23 7.55
CA GLY A 25 -12.24 -0.36 6.69
C GLY A 25 -12.33 0.26 5.31
N ILE A 26 -11.26 0.88 4.81
CA ILE A 26 -11.24 1.53 3.49
C ILE A 26 -11.16 0.49 2.36
N GLY A 27 -10.45 -0.61 2.58
CA GLY A 27 -10.22 -1.63 1.57
C GLY A 27 -9.48 -2.85 2.11
N TRP A 28 -9.08 -3.75 1.22
CA TRP A 28 -8.31 -4.95 1.54
C TRP A 28 -6.88 -4.87 0.97
N PHE A 29 -5.96 -5.67 1.52
CA PHE A 29 -4.63 -5.82 0.94
C PHE A 29 -4.66 -6.71 -0.30
N GLY A 30 -4.30 -6.13 -1.45
CA GLY A 30 -4.08 -6.89 -2.66
C GLY A 30 -2.82 -7.76 -2.59
N LYS A 31 -2.79 -8.84 -3.37
CA LYS A 31 -1.57 -9.67 -3.51
C LYS A 31 -0.36 -8.89 -4.07
N ASN A 32 -0.58 -7.72 -4.66
CA ASN A 32 0.46 -6.76 -5.08
C ASN A 32 0.91 -5.79 -3.98
N ALA A 33 0.50 -6.00 -2.73
CA ALA A 33 0.79 -5.19 -1.54
C ALA A 33 0.15 -3.79 -1.51
N ASN A 34 -0.63 -3.40 -2.51
CA ASN A 34 -1.43 -2.18 -2.46
C ASN A 34 -2.75 -2.43 -1.71
N LEU A 35 -3.31 -1.37 -1.13
CA LEU A 35 -4.70 -1.39 -0.69
C LEU A 35 -5.61 -1.31 -1.92
N LEU A 36 -6.71 -2.06 -1.91
CA LEU A 36 -7.73 -2.06 -2.94
C LEU A 36 -9.08 -1.66 -2.34
N VAL A 37 -9.71 -0.63 -2.92
CA VAL A 37 -11.01 -0.12 -2.49
C VAL A 37 -12.11 -0.78 -3.34
N PRO A 38 -13.20 -1.29 -2.72
CA PRO A 38 -14.33 -1.87 -3.44
C PRO A 38 -14.86 -0.93 -4.54
N GLY A 39 -14.91 -1.42 -5.78
CA GLY A 39 -15.40 -0.66 -6.93
C GLY A 39 -14.44 0.42 -7.48
N ALA A 40 -13.33 0.74 -6.80
CA ALA A 40 -12.41 1.81 -7.21
C ALA A 40 -10.97 1.34 -7.51
N GLY A 41 -10.59 0.11 -7.13
CA GLY A 41 -9.24 -0.42 -7.41
C GLY A 41 -8.18 0.19 -6.48
N SER A 42 -6.96 0.46 -6.96
CA SER A 42 -5.83 0.97 -6.15
C SER A 42 -5.36 2.38 -6.52
N TYR A 43 -6.10 3.11 -7.36
CA TYR A 43 -5.62 4.38 -7.94
C TYR A 43 -6.00 5.58 -7.06
N PHE A 44 -5.42 5.63 -5.86
CA PHE A 44 -5.63 6.67 -4.87
C PHE A 44 -4.36 6.91 -4.05
N VAL A 45 -4.35 8.02 -3.33
CA VAL A 45 -3.32 8.33 -2.32
C VAL A 45 -3.93 8.10 -0.94
N LEU A 46 -3.11 7.59 -0.01
CA LEU A 46 -3.51 7.41 1.38
C LEU A 46 -2.92 8.53 2.23
N GLY A 47 -3.65 8.88 3.28
CA GLY A 47 -3.20 9.76 4.33
C GLY A 47 -3.95 9.41 5.61
N SER A 48 -3.46 9.93 6.72
CA SER A 48 -4.03 9.66 8.03
C SER A 48 -4.13 10.94 8.86
N ILE A 49 -5.09 10.97 9.78
CA ILE A 49 -5.20 11.99 10.81
C ILE A 49 -5.08 11.28 12.15
N ILE A 50 -4.01 11.56 12.88
CA ILE A 50 -3.83 11.09 14.25
C ILE A 50 -4.44 12.13 15.18
N THR A 51 -5.39 11.71 16.01
CA THR A 51 -6.19 12.60 16.85
C THR A 51 -6.39 12.05 18.26
N THR A 52 -6.62 12.94 19.23
CA THR A 52 -7.07 12.57 20.58
C THR A 52 -8.57 12.30 20.67
N ALA A 53 -9.32 12.63 19.62
CA ALA A 53 -10.76 12.40 19.56
C ALA A 53 -11.08 10.90 19.68
N MET A 54 -12.08 10.58 20.48
CA MET A 54 -12.59 9.21 20.63
C MET A 54 -13.59 8.89 19.53
N TYR A 55 -13.45 7.74 18.88
CA TYR A 55 -14.39 7.23 17.88
C TYR A 55 -14.44 5.70 17.94
N GLU A 56 -15.56 5.15 17.49
CA GLU A 56 -15.72 3.71 17.34
C GLU A 56 -14.82 3.20 16.19
N PRO A 57 -14.00 2.16 16.41
CA PRO A 57 -13.18 1.58 15.36
C PRO A 57 -14.02 0.94 14.24
N SER A 58 -13.62 1.16 13.00
CA SER A 58 -14.15 0.44 11.84
C SER A 58 -13.76 -1.04 11.87
N GLN A 59 -14.46 -1.85 11.07
CA GLN A 59 -14.06 -3.22 10.77
C GLN A 59 -13.36 -3.28 9.40
N PRO A 60 -12.32 -4.12 9.24
CA PRO A 60 -11.70 -4.33 7.94
C PRO A 60 -12.68 -4.88 6.89
N VAL A 61 -12.39 -4.57 5.62
CA VAL A 61 -13.12 -5.11 4.47
C VAL A 61 -12.61 -6.52 4.15
N ASP A 62 -13.51 -7.40 3.73
CA ASP A 62 -13.17 -8.75 3.29
C ASP A 62 -12.18 -8.77 2.11
N ASP A 63 -11.41 -9.85 1.99
CA ASP A 63 -10.50 -10.05 0.87
C ASP A 63 -11.25 -10.11 -0.48
N GLY A 64 -10.87 -9.23 -1.40
CA GLY A 64 -11.37 -9.22 -2.77
C GLY A 64 -10.45 -9.92 -3.78
N CYS A 65 -9.28 -10.42 -3.38
CA CYS A 65 -8.37 -11.10 -4.30
C CYS A 65 -8.77 -12.56 -4.57
N GLY A 66 -9.15 -13.32 -3.55
CA GLY A 66 -9.51 -14.74 -3.69
C GLY A 66 -8.42 -15.53 -4.44
N SER A 67 -8.80 -16.28 -5.48
CA SER A 67 -7.88 -17.07 -6.30
C SER A 67 -7.11 -16.27 -7.37
N CYS A 68 -7.38 -14.98 -7.56
CA CYS A 68 -6.74 -14.16 -8.60
C CYS A 68 -5.22 -14.09 -8.44
N THR A 69 -4.46 -14.24 -9.53
CA THR A 69 -2.99 -14.13 -9.55
C THR A 69 -2.48 -13.09 -10.55
N ARG A 70 -3.36 -12.31 -11.19
CA ARG A 70 -3.02 -11.43 -12.33
C ARG A 70 -1.84 -10.49 -12.07
N CYS A 71 -1.70 -9.96 -10.85
CA CYS A 71 -0.58 -9.11 -10.50
C CYS A 71 0.74 -9.87 -10.33
N LEU A 72 0.67 -11.11 -9.81
CA LEU A 72 1.83 -11.99 -9.67
C LEU A 72 2.39 -12.33 -11.06
N ASP A 73 1.50 -12.74 -11.95
CA ASP A 73 1.83 -13.14 -13.32
C ASP A 73 2.25 -11.92 -14.17
N GLY A 74 1.64 -10.76 -13.91
CA GLY A 74 1.90 -9.52 -14.65
C GLY A 74 3.08 -8.70 -14.15
N CYS A 75 3.75 -9.09 -13.06
CA CYS A 75 4.91 -8.36 -12.56
C CYS A 75 6.15 -8.69 -13.42
N PRO A 76 6.68 -7.74 -14.23
CA PRO A 76 7.68 -8.06 -15.26
C PRO A 76 9.01 -8.55 -14.70
N THR A 77 9.33 -8.12 -13.48
CA THR A 77 10.58 -8.49 -12.81
C THR A 77 10.40 -9.59 -11.77
N GLY A 78 9.17 -10.11 -11.58
CA GLY A 78 8.85 -11.06 -10.51
C GLY A 78 9.15 -10.50 -9.11
N ALA A 79 8.94 -9.20 -8.90
CA ALA A 79 9.19 -8.55 -7.61
C ALA A 79 8.19 -8.98 -6.52
N ILE A 80 7.01 -9.49 -6.89
CA ILE A 80 6.05 -10.04 -5.93
C ILE A 80 6.41 -11.50 -5.67
N VAL A 81 7.19 -11.75 -4.61
CA VAL A 81 7.75 -13.09 -4.31
C VAL A 81 6.79 -14.01 -3.57
N ALA A 82 5.78 -13.43 -2.93
CA ALA A 82 4.63 -14.09 -2.33
C ALA A 82 3.46 -13.09 -2.28
N PRO A 83 2.19 -13.53 -2.16
CA PRO A 83 1.06 -12.62 -1.99
C PRO A 83 1.31 -11.57 -0.89
N GLY A 84 1.34 -10.29 -1.29
CA GLY A 84 1.57 -9.15 -0.39
C GLY A 84 3.05 -8.87 -0.05
N VAL A 85 4.00 -9.65 -0.58
CA VAL A 85 5.44 -9.52 -0.27
C VAL A 85 6.21 -9.06 -1.50
N ILE A 86 6.82 -7.88 -1.40
CA ILE A 86 7.57 -7.24 -2.49
C ILE A 86 9.07 -7.29 -2.20
N ASP A 87 9.85 -7.88 -3.10
CA ASP A 87 11.30 -7.71 -3.14
C ASP A 87 11.65 -6.38 -3.81
N ALA A 88 11.94 -5.37 -3.00
CA ALA A 88 12.29 -4.03 -3.48
C ALA A 88 13.49 -4.05 -4.43
N ARG A 89 14.43 -5.00 -4.31
CA ARG A 89 15.60 -5.11 -5.19
C ARG A 89 15.23 -5.43 -6.65
N ARG A 90 14.01 -5.88 -6.90
CA ARG A 90 13.46 -6.20 -8.22
C ARG A 90 12.31 -5.26 -8.62
N CYS A 91 11.74 -4.52 -7.68
CA CYS A 91 10.61 -3.63 -7.96
C CYS A 91 11.05 -2.43 -8.79
N LEU A 92 10.52 -2.29 -10.01
CA LEU A 92 10.85 -1.18 -10.91
C LEU A 92 10.57 0.19 -10.27
N ALA A 93 9.49 0.30 -9.50
CA ALA A 93 9.14 1.54 -8.80
C ALA A 93 10.23 1.99 -7.81
N TRP A 94 10.87 1.05 -7.10
CA TRP A 94 11.99 1.37 -6.21
C TRP A 94 13.30 1.58 -6.98
N LEU A 95 13.59 0.72 -7.96
CA LEU A 95 14.83 0.77 -8.73
C LEU A 95 15.02 2.09 -9.49
N LEU A 96 13.93 2.74 -9.91
CA LEU A 96 13.96 4.06 -10.55
C LEU A 96 14.26 5.22 -9.59
N GLN A 97 14.01 5.04 -8.29
CA GLN A 97 14.15 6.09 -7.27
C GLN A 97 15.45 5.96 -6.47
N LYS A 98 15.94 4.73 -6.28
CA LYS A 98 17.15 4.49 -5.50
C LYS A 98 18.37 5.11 -6.16
N SER A 99 19.34 5.54 -5.34
CA SER A 99 20.60 6.08 -5.86
C SER A 99 21.43 5.05 -6.64
N GLY A 100 22.29 5.55 -7.52
CA GLY A 100 23.21 4.76 -8.34
C GLY A 100 22.68 4.44 -9.73
N THR A 101 23.33 3.51 -10.41
CA THR A 101 22.97 3.13 -11.79
C THR A 101 21.82 2.13 -11.80
N PHE A 102 20.87 2.32 -12.71
CA PHE A 102 19.79 1.37 -12.94
C PHE A 102 20.34 0.02 -13.47
N PRO A 103 19.99 -1.13 -12.86
CA PRO A 103 20.53 -2.45 -13.22
C PRO A 103 20.25 -2.80 -14.68
N THR A 104 21.27 -3.26 -15.41
CA THR A 104 21.18 -3.52 -16.86
C THR A 104 20.16 -4.61 -17.17
N GLU A 105 20.11 -5.65 -16.34
CA GLU A 105 19.20 -6.79 -16.46
C GLU A 105 17.72 -6.42 -16.29
N MET A 106 17.41 -5.26 -15.70
CA MET A 106 16.04 -4.79 -15.48
C MET A 106 15.56 -3.79 -16.55
N ARG A 107 16.40 -3.41 -17.53
CA ARG A 107 16.10 -2.29 -18.47
C ARG A 107 15.09 -2.62 -19.56
N ALA A 108 14.95 -3.90 -19.90
CA ALA A 108 14.02 -4.38 -20.91
C ALA A 108 12.77 -5.03 -20.30
N ALA A 109 12.67 -5.01 -18.97
CA ALA A 109 11.53 -5.54 -18.23
C ALA A 109 10.26 -4.70 -18.46
#